data_AF-A0A2D0JME8-F1
#
_entry.id   AF-A0A2D0JME8-F1
#
_cell.length_a   1.000
_cell.length_b   1.000
_cell.length_c   1.000
_cell.angle_alpha   90.00
_cell.angle_beta   90.00
_cell.angle_gamma   90.00
#
_symmetry.space_group_name_H-M   'P 1'
#
loop_
_entity.id
_entity.type
_entity.pdbx_description
1 polymer ?
#
loop_
_entity_poly.entity_id
_entity_poly.type
_entity_poly.pdbx_seq_one_letter_code
_entity_poly.pdbx_strand_id
1 'polypeptide(L)'
;MRDMKLIEVFRDSYVFEEQTVLGKKQLTIVCHGTTENPNNTYAVVVNNNQLGPAQLSQNIHNWVRDVNNLQRVRLAACMSANPEHGAAALNTSFASQLSALLPNTYVRGYVREVTTTLEPNALNFFYQMGGCDIAQEGVANLFRMMREDLTRHYHSIVFLNGMVVRQTINGHDFQTLEDNGIAGSFDILKYSKIPTPRFP
;
A
#
# COMPACT_ATOMS: atom_id res chain seq x y z
N MET A 1 -15.60 -5.23 -17.40
CA MET A 1 -14.79 -4.18 -16.74
C MET A 1 -14.65 -4.55 -15.27
N ARG A 2 -13.51 -4.23 -14.62
CA ARG A 2 -13.42 -4.36 -13.16
C ARG A 2 -14.30 -3.28 -12.55
N ASP A 3 -15.18 -3.66 -11.64
CA ASP A 3 -16.03 -2.74 -10.91
C ASP A 3 -15.16 -1.99 -9.89
N MET A 4 -14.63 -0.85 -10.31
CA MET A 4 -13.84 0.07 -9.49
C MET A 4 -14.67 1.31 -9.23
N LYS A 5 -14.69 1.79 -8.00
CA LYS A 5 -15.38 3.02 -7.59
C LYS A 5 -14.39 3.98 -6.95
N LEU A 6 -14.18 5.12 -7.57
CA LEU A 6 -13.42 6.24 -7.04
C LEU A 6 -14.15 6.81 -5.82
N ILE A 7 -13.40 7.04 -4.74
CA ILE A 7 -13.93 7.55 -3.47
C ILE A 7 -13.43 8.97 -3.24
N GLU A 8 -12.12 9.17 -3.28
CA GLU A 8 -11.51 10.48 -3.03
C GLU A 8 -10.34 10.72 -3.99
N VAL A 9 -10.16 11.98 -4.36
CA VAL A 9 -9.02 12.46 -5.16
C VAL A 9 -8.43 13.68 -4.48
N PHE A 10 -7.14 13.60 -4.20
CA PHE A 10 -6.32 14.71 -3.76
C PHE A 10 -5.17 14.92 -4.75
N ARG A 11 -4.42 16.00 -4.57
CA ARG A 11 -3.28 16.31 -5.44
C ARG A 11 -2.17 15.24 -5.35
N ASP A 12 -1.96 14.70 -4.15
CA ASP A 12 -0.84 13.81 -3.78
C ASP A 12 -1.28 12.36 -3.52
N SER A 13 -2.59 12.09 -3.56
CA SER A 13 -3.15 10.79 -3.23
C SER A 13 -4.54 10.59 -3.82
N TYR A 14 -4.98 9.33 -3.92
CA TYR A 14 -6.35 9.01 -4.27
C TYR A 14 -6.76 7.65 -3.71
N VAL A 15 -8.07 7.45 -3.60
CA VAL A 15 -8.66 6.28 -2.97
C VAL A 15 -9.77 5.76 -3.86
N PHE A 16 -9.76 4.45 -4.09
CA PHE A 16 -10.84 3.77 -4.81
C PHE A 16 -11.10 2.38 -4.23
N GLU A 17 -12.33 1.91 -4.38
CA GLU A 17 -12.77 0.58 -4.00
C GLU A 17 -12.89 -0.30 -5.23
N GLU A 18 -12.58 -1.59 -5.10
CA GLU A 18 -12.87 -2.60 -6.12
C GLU A 18 -13.47 -3.84 -5.46
N GLN A 19 -14.33 -4.56 -6.17
CA GLN A 19 -14.81 -5.86 -5.69
C GLN A 19 -13.72 -6.93 -5.85
N THR A 20 -13.53 -7.76 -4.82
CA THR A 20 -12.70 -8.95 -4.91
C THR A 20 -13.46 -10.06 -5.63
N VAL A 21 -12.72 -11.09 -6.07
CA VAL A 21 -13.30 -12.29 -6.69
C VAL A 21 -14.31 -13.03 -5.79
N LEU A 22 -14.33 -12.74 -4.48
CA LEU A 22 -15.25 -13.31 -3.50
C LEU A 22 -16.44 -12.38 -3.21
N GLY A 23 -16.62 -11.30 -3.98
CA GLY A 23 -17.69 -10.32 -3.78
C GLY A 23 -17.51 -9.42 -2.56
N LYS A 24 -16.36 -9.47 -1.89
CA LYS A 24 -16.02 -8.55 -0.78
C LYS A 24 -15.32 -7.31 -1.31
N LYS A 25 -15.26 -6.24 -0.50
CA LYS A 25 -14.63 -4.98 -0.91
C LYS A 25 -13.12 -5.01 -0.68
N GLN A 26 -12.37 -4.45 -1.64
CA GLN A 26 -10.98 -4.06 -1.47
C GLN A 26 -10.86 -2.55 -1.65
N LEU A 27 -10.31 -1.87 -0.66
CA LEU A 27 -9.91 -0.47 -0.77
C LEU A 27 -8.46 -0.40 -1.26
N THR A 28 -8.19 0.46 -2.24
CA THR A 28 -6.83 0.79 -2.66
C THR A 28 -6.59 2.27 -2.38
N ILE A 29 -5.49 2.54 -1.67
CA ILE A 29 -5.04 3.88 -1.33
C ILE A 29 -3.70 4.07 -2.03
N VAL A 30 -3.62 5.06 -2.91
CA VAL A 30 -2.40 5.43 -3.64
C VAL A 30 -1.92 6.74 -3.07
N CYS A 31 -0.72 6.73 -2.50
CA CYS A 31 -0.16 7.87 -1.79
C CYS A 31 1.36 7.73 -1.63
N HIS A 32 2.03 8.80 -1.24
CA HIS A 32 3.45 8.72 -0.88
C HIS A 32 3.63 8.11 0.51
N GLY A 33 4.71 7.36 0.70
CA GLY A 33 5.22 7.00 2.02
C GLY A 33 6.42 7.86 2.38
N THR A 34 6.60 8.15 3.65
CA THR A 34 7.70 8.98 4.16
C THR A 34 8.29 8.42 5.45
N THR A 35 9.58 8.68 5.68
CA THR A 35 10.32 8.41 6.91
C THR A 35 10.69 9.69 7.66
N GLU A 36 10.26 10.85 7.18
CA GLU A 36 10.84 12.16 7.52
C GLU A 36 10.41 12.74 8.88
N ASN A 37 9.75 11.98 9.75
CA ASN A 37 9.39 12.54 11.06
C ASN A 37 10.55 12.42 12.07
N PRO A 38 10.60 13.31 13.10
CA PRO A 38 11.69 13.36 14.07
C PRO A 38 11.95 12.05 14.83
N ASN A 39 10.98 11.14 14.82
CA ASN A 39 11.03 9.86 15.50
C ASN A 39 11.38 8.70 14.54
N ASN A 40 11.71 8.97 13.27
CA ASN A 40 11.91 7.97 12.21
C ASN A 40 10.77 6.94 12.10
N THR A 41 9.55 7.35 12.43
CA THR A 41 8.36 6.51 12.27
C THR A 41 7.80 6.69 10.87
N TYR A 42 7.40 5.60 10.24
CA TYR A 42 6.84 5.67 8.89
C TYR A 42 5.48 6.36 8.92
N ALA A 43 5.23 7.21 7.93
CA ALA A 43 3.94 7.84 7.71
C ALA A 43 3.56 7.77 6.22
N VAL A 44 2.30 8.04 5.92
CA VAL A 44 1.84 8.25 4.54
C VAL A 44 1.38 9.68 4.34
N VAL A 45 1.49 10.19 3.12
CA VAL A 45 1.05 11.55 2.80
C VAL A 45 -0.29 11.49 2.07
N VAL A 46 -1.34 12.00 2.70
CA VAL A 46 -2.68 12.07 2.12
C VAL A 46 -3.20 13.49 2.28
N ASN A 47 -3.58 14.11 1.16
CA ASN A 47 -4.06 15.49 1.11
C ASN A 47 -3.06 16.47 1.77
N ASN A 48 -1.77 16.32 1.47
CA ASN A 48 -0.64 17.07 2.03
C ASN A 48 -0.45 16.92 3.55
N ASN A 49 -1.12 15.96 4.20
CA ASN A 49 -0.93 15.67 5.62
C ASN A 49 -0.12 14.38 5.79
N GLN A 50 0.87 14.41 6.68
CA GLN A 50 1.54 13.19 7.14
C GLN A 50 0.65 12.48 8.15
N LEU A 51 0.19 11.28 7.81
CA LEU A 51 -0.72 10.49 8.63
C LEU A 51 0.00 9.27 9.19
N GLY A 52 -0.12 9.06 10.49
CA GLY A 52 0.17 7.79 11.15
C GLY A 52 -0.93 6.74 10.90
N PRO A 53 -0.71 5.47 11.29
CA PRO A 53 -1.68 4.39 11.08
C PRO A 53 -3.07 4.68 11.67
N ALA A 54 -3.14 5.27 12.87
CA ALA A 54 -4.40 5.62 13.52
C ALA A 54 -5.21 6.67 12.75
N GLN A 55 -4.55 7.72 12.27
CA GLN A 55 -5.20 8.77 11.48
C GLN A 55 -5.70 8.24 10.14
N LEU A 56 -4.89 7.39 9.46
CA LEU A 56 -5.34 6.76 8.23
C LEU A 56 -6.51 5.79 8.47
N SER A 57 -6.50 5.03 9.57
CA SER A 57 -7.61 4.15 9.94
C SER A 57 -8.91 4.93 10.08
N GLN A 58 -8.87 6.10 10.74
CA GLN A 58 -10.04 6.97 10.86
C GLN A 58 -10.53 7.45 9.49
N ASN A 59 -9.63 7.82 8.58
CA ASN A 59 -10.01 8.20 7.22
C ASN A 59 -10.66 7.03 6.47
N ILE A 60 -10.17 5.80 6.62
CA ILE A 60 -10.76 4.60 6.02
C ILE A 60 -12.19 4.39 6.53
N HIS A 61 -12.44 4.58 7.82
CA HIS A 61 -13.80 4.54 8.38
C HIS A 61 -14.74 5.60 7.79
N ASN A 62 -14.20 6.76 7.40
CA ASN A 62 -14.99 7.81 6.76
C ASN A 62 -15.25 7.52 5.27
N TRP A 63 -14.29 6.90 4.57
CA TRP A 63 -14.38 6.57 3.14
C TRP A 63 -15.25 5.34 2.86
N VAL A 64 -15.25 4.37 3.78
CA VAL A 64 -15.93 3.08 3.59
C VAL A 64 -17.19 3.02 4.44
N ARG A 65 -18.36 2.98 3.77
CA ARG A 65 -19.68 2.93 4.42
C ARG A 65 -19.85 1.77 5.41
N ASP A 66 -19.25 0.62 5.12
CA ASP A 66 -19.28 -0.55 6.00
C ASP A 66 -17.89 -1.22 6.03
N VAL A 67 -17.09 -0.83 7.02
CA VAL A 67 -15.74 -1.39 7.22
C VAL A 67 -15.78 -2.87 7.58
N ASN A 68 -16.87 -3.41 8.12
CA ASN A 68 -16.95 -4.84 8.42
C ASN A 68 -16.99 -5.70 7.15
N ASN A 69 -17.40 -5.11 6.02
CA ASN A 69 -17.37 -5.77 4.71
C ASN A 69 -16.08 -5.47 3.92
N LEU A 70 -15.14 -4.73 4.51
CA LEU A 70 -13.83 -4.47 3.92
C LEU A 70 -12.93 -5.69 4.12
N GLN A 71 -12.70 -6.46 3.06
CA GLN A 71 -11.82 -7.62 3.14
C GLN A 71 -10.35 -7.22 3.13
N ARG A 72 -10.00 -6.19 2.35
CA ARG A 72 -8.60 -5.84 2.13
C ARG A 72 -8.39 -4.35 1.93
N VAL A 73 -7.30 -3.84 2.47
CA VAL A 73 -6.68 -2.56 2.08
C VAL A 73 -5.40 -2.86 1.31
N ARG A 74 -5.25 -2.27 0.12
CA ARG A 74 -3.98 -2.19 -0.60
C ARG A 74 -3.42 -0.79 -0.43
N LEU A 75 -2.34 -0.67 0.34
CA LEU A 75 -1.65 0.59 0.55
C LEU A 75 -0.50 0.68 -0.47
N ALA A 76 -0.77 1.29 -1.63
CA ALA A 76 0.23 1.56 -2.65
C ALA A 76 1.07 2.79 -2.26
N ALA A 77 1.88 2.60 -1.22
CA ALA A 77 2.79 3.60 -0.66
C ALA A 77 4.17 2.99 -0.42
N CYS A 78 5.21 3.73 -0.79
CA CYS A 78 6.60 3.33 -0.56
C CYS A 78 6.87 3.07 0.92
N MET A 79 7.68 2.06 1.23
CA MET A 79 8.17 1.71 2.55
C MET A 79 7.08 1.40 3.58
N SER A 80 5.83 1.25 3.16
CA SER A 80 4.69 0.98 4.05
C SER A 80 4.80 -0.36 4.80
N ALA A 81 5.61 -1.30 4.30
CA ALA A 81 5.91 -2.56 4.99
C ALA A 81 7.34 -2.63 5.55
N ASN A 82 8.11 -1.54 5.50
CA ASN A 82 9.40 -1.50 6.19
C ASN A 82 9.18 -1.49 7.70
N PRO A 83 9.98 -2.24 8.48
CA PRO A 83 9.97 -2.13 9.93
C PRO A 83 10.50 -0.76 10.35
N GLU A 84 10.00 -0.24 11.47
CA GLU A 84 10.51 0.99 12.11
C GLU A 84 12.04 0.96 12.26
N HIS A 85 12.68 2.12 12.19
CA HIS A 85 14.14 2.19 12.21
C HIS A 85 14.71 1.55 13.49
N GLY A 86 15.63 0.60 13.33
CA GLY A 86 16.20 -0.17 14.44
C GLY A 86 15.36 -1.36 14.91
N ALA A 87 14.14 -1.54 14.41
CA ALA A 87 13.34 -2.74 14.65
C ALA A 87 13.69 -3.84 13.65
N ALA A 88 13.92 -5.05 14.15
CA ALA A 88 14.10 -6.24 13.31
C ALA A 88 12.76 -6.86 12.87
N ALA A 89 11.66 -6.53 13.55
CA ALA A 89 10.38 -7.20 13.40
C ALA A 89 9.44 -6.46 12.45
N LEU A 90 8.94 -7.14 11.42
CA LEU A 90 8.02 -6.58 10.42
C LEU A 90 6.68 -6.12 10.99
N ASN A 91 6.33 -6.59 12.18
CA ASN A 91 5.10 -6.21 12.88
C ASN A 91 5.11 -4.75 13.37
N THR A 92 6.26 -4.06 13.36
CA THR A 92 6.36 -2.62 13.63
C THR A 92 6.08 -1.75 12.41
N SER A 93 5.95 -2.33 11.21
CA SER A 93 5.71 -1.54 9.99
C SER A 93 4.37 -0.78 10.00
N PHE A 94 4.27 0.29 9.21
CA PHE A 94 3.05 1.07 9.07
C PHE A 94 1.84 0.21 8.70
N ALA A 95 2.00 -0.66 7.69
CA ALA A 95 0.94 -1.55 7.21
C ALA A 95 0.53 -2.58 8.28
N SER A 96 1.47 -3.04 9.10
CA SER A 96 1.17 -3.90 10.25
C SER A 96 0.33 -3.17 11.29
N GLN A 97 0.78 -2.00 11.73
CA GLN A 97 0.05 -1.19 12.71
C GLN A 97 -1.34 -0.81 12.22
N LEU A 98 -1.49 -0.46 10.94
CA LEU A 98 -2.79 -0.20 10.32
C LEU A 98 -3.69 -1.45 10.34
N SER A 99 -3.12 -2.63 10.08
CA SER A 99 -3.86 -3.89 10.13
C SER A 99 -4.37 -4.24 11.53
N ALA A 100 -3.65 -3.86 12.58
CA ALA A 100 -4.11 -4.03 13.95
C ALA A 100 -5.32 -3.14 14.29
N LEU A 101 -5.47 -2.00 13.61
CA LEU A 101 -6.57 -1.05 13.80
C LEU A 101 -7.80 -1.34 12.94
N LEU A 102 -7.65 -2.19 11.92
CA LEU A 102 -8.72 -2.64 11.02
C LEU A 102 -8.94 -4.15 11.22
N PRO A 103 -9.61 -4.56 12.30
CA PRO A 103 -9.73 -5.97 12.65
C PRO A 103 -10.40 -6.76 11.51
N ASN A 104 -9.91 -7.97 11.27
CA ASN A 104 -10.38 -8.88 10.21
C ASN A 104 -10.20 -8.35 8.78
N THR A 105 -9.43 -7.27 8.59
CA THR A 105 -9.08 -6.72 7.28
C THR A 105 -7.63 -7.02 6.95
N TYR A 106 -7.38 -7.60 5.77
CA TYR A 106 -6.03 -7.80 5.27
C TYR A 106 -5.44 -6.47 4.82
N VAL A 107 -4.26 -6.08 5.30
CA VAL A 107 -3.56 -4.89 4.81
C VAL A 107 -2.34 -5.33 4.01
N ARG A 108 -2.23 -4.92 2.75
CA ARG A 108 -1.02 -5.11 1.94
C ARG A 108 -0.22 -3.82 1.89
N GLY A 109 1.05 -3.90 2.32
CA GLY A 109 2.05 -2.85 2.15
C GLY A 109 3.22 -3.30 1.28
N TYR A 110 4.17 -2.40 1.04
CA TYR A 110 5.34 -2.61 0.19
C TYR A 110 6.64 -2.24 0.89
N VAL A 111 7.65 -3.08 0.69
CA VAL A 111 9.02 -2.82 1.15
C VAL A 111 9.73 -1.97 0.09
N ARG A 112 10.46 -0.94 0.52
CA ARG A 112 11.10 0.06 -0.38
C ARG A 112 10.10 0.72 -1.33
N GLU A 113 10.51 1.01 -2.55
CA GLU A 113 9.71 1.78 -3.51
C GLU A 113 8.66 0.93 -4.19
N VAL A 114 7.52 1.54 -4.50
CA VAL A 114 6.46 0.95 -5.30
C VAL A 114 5.98 1.98 -6.31
N THR A 115 5.70 1.53 -7.53
CA THR A 115 5.24 2.41 -8.62
C THR A 115 3.89 1.95 -9.13
N THR A 116 3.06 2.92 -9.48
CA THR A 116 1.77 2.71 -10.16
C THR A 116 1.83 3.40 -11.52
N THR A 117 1.12 2.86 -12.51
CA THR A 117 1.02 3.48 -13.84
C THR A 117 0.22 4.79 -13.84
N LEU A 118 -0.58 5.01 -12.80
CA LEU A 118 -1.38 6.21 -12.62
C LEU A 118 -0.92 6.93 -11.36
N GLU A 119 -0.19 8.02 -11.55
CA GLU A 119 0.28 8.87 -10.46
C GLU A 119 -0.85 9.78 -9.93
N PRO A 120 -0.80 10.18 -8.64
CA PRO A 120 -1.83 11.05 -8.07
C PRO A 120 -2.02 12.38 -8.80
N ASN A 121 -0.93 13.05 -9.19
CA ASN A 121 -1.01 14.32 -9.93
C ASN A 121 -1.73 14.16 -11.27
N ALA A 122 -1.50 13.04 -11.97
CA ALA A 122 -2.16 12.75 -13.25
C ALA A 122 -3.66 12.51 -13.06
N LEU A 123 -4.06 11.76 -12.02
CA LEU A 123 -5.47 11.56 -11.73
C LEU A 123 -6.17 12.85 -11.28
N ASN A 124 -5.51 13.66 -10.45
CA ASN A 124 -6.03 14.96 -10.04
C ASN A 124 -6.24 15.89 -11.25
N PHE A 125 -5.37 15.83 -12.26
CA PHE A 125 -5.57 16.57 -13.51
C PHE A 125 -6.83 16.10 -14.26
N PHE A 126 -7.07 14.79 -14.39
CA PHE A 126 -8.32 14.28 -14.96
C PHE A 126 -9.55 14.76 -14.19
N TYR A 127 -9.47 14.76 -12.85
CA TYR A 127 -10.53 15.25 -11.99
C TYR A 127 -10.80 16.74 -12.20
N GLN A 128 -9.75 17.57 -12.35
CA GLN A 128 -9.89 19.01 -12.60
C GLN A 128 -10.47 19.32 -13.99
N MET A 129 -10.16 18.51 -15.01
CA MET A 129 -10.64 18.75 -16.37
C MET A 129 -12.08 18.33 -16.60
N GLY A 130 -12.53 17.22 -16.01
CA GLY A 130 -13.87 16.68 -16.28
C GLY A 130 -14.52 15.96 -15.12
N GLY A 131 -14.08 16.24 -13.88
CA GLY A 131 -14.74 15.78 -12.67
C GLY A 131 -14.58 14.29 -12.40
N CYS A 132 -15.51 13.77 -11.60
CA CYS A 132 -15.45 12.41 -11.08
C CYS A 132 -15.47 11.35 -12.18
N ASP A 133 -16.28 11.53 -13.23
CA ASP A 133 -16.48 10.51 -14.26
C ASP A 133 -15.20 10.24 -15.07
N ILE A 134 -14.48 11.29 -15.49
CA ILE A 134 -13.21 11.13 -16.21
C ILE A 134 -12.14 10.53 -15.29
N ALA A 135 -12.06 10.97 -14.04
CA ALA A 135 -11.12 10.41 -13.07
C ALA A 135 -11.41 8.92 -12.79
N GLN A 136 -12.69 8.55 -12.67
CA GLN A 136 -13.16 7.19 -12.49
C GLN A 136 -12.76 6.28 -13.65
N GLU A 137 -12.93 6.75 -14.90
CA GLU A 137 -12.46 6.04 -16.09
C GLU A 137 -10.93 5.91 -16.10
N GLY A 138 -10.21 6.96 -15.71
CA GLY A 138 -8.76 6.97 -15.56
C GLY A 138 -8.29 5.85 -14.61
N VAL A 139 -8.89 5.73 -13.43
CA VAL A 139 -8.56 4.65 -12.49
C VAL A 139 -8.88 3.27 -13.10
N ALA A 140 -10.10 3.07 -13.63
CA ALA A 140 -10.52 1.78 -14.15
C ALA A 140 -9.61 1.27 -15.29
N ASN A 141 -9.22 2.18 -16.19
CA ASN A 141 -8.48 1.83 -17.39
C ASN A 141 -6.97 1.84 -17.18
N LEU A 142 -6.45 2.80 -16.41
CA LEU A 142 -5.01 3.07 -16.37
C LEU A 142 -4.34 2.53 -15.11
N PHE A 143 -5.01 2.40 -13.96
CA PHE A 143 -4.35 2.02 -12.72
C PHE A 143 -3.81 0.58 -12.75
N ARG A 144 -2.50 0.42 -12.59
CA ARG A 144 -1.80 -0.87 -12.42
C ARG A 144 -0.66 -0.69 -11.43
N MET A 145 -0.36 -1.75 -10.67
CA MET A 145 0.88 -1.85 -9.91
C MET A 145 2.00 -2.29 -10.84
N MET A 146 3.12 -1.58 -10.89
CA MET A 146 4.31 -1.98 -11.63
C MET A 146 5.04 -3.07 -10.84
N ARG A 147 5.11 -4.29 -11.38
CA ARG A 147 5.76 -5.45 -10.73
C ARG A 147 7.07 -5.88 -11.37
N GLU A 148 7.23 -5.60 -12.65
CA GLU A 148 8.33 -6.09 -13.50
C GLU A 148 9.47 -5.07 -13.65
N ASP A 149 9.52 -4.06 -12.77
CA ASP A 149 10.62 -3.10 -12.80
C ASP A 149 11.92 -3.79 -12.33
N LEU A 150 12.78 -4.14 -13.29
CA LEU A 150 14.07 -4.79 -13.03
C LEU A 150 15.02 -3.93 -12.18
N THR A 151 14.76 -2.63 -12.06
CA THR A 151 15.55 -1.70 -11.23
C THR A 151 15.00 -1.57 -9.81
N ARG A 152 13.75 -1.96 -9.58
CA ARG A 152 13.05 -1.83 -8.29
C ARG A 152 12.38 -3.14 -7.93
N HIS A 153 12.95 -3.88 -6.98
CA HIS A 153 12.31 -5.10 -6.48
C HIS A 153 10.92 -4.80 -5.91
N TYR A 154 9.88 -5.18 -6.64
CA TYR A 154 8.53 -5.25 -6.11
C TYR A 154 8.51 -6.25 -4.97
N HIS A 155 8.34 -5.79 -3.74
CA HIS A 155 8.20 -6.68 -2.59
C HIS A 155 7.03 -6.22 -1.73
N SER A 156 6.03 -7.09 -1.56
CA SER A 156 4.81 -6.79 -0.82
C SER A 156 4.56 -7.79 0.29
N ILE A 157 4.07 -7.28 1.41
CA ILE A 157 3.75 -8.06 2.60
C ILE A 157 2.28 -7.82 2.94
N VAL A 158 1.59 -8.89 3.32
CA VAL A 158 0.19 -8.85 3.74
C VAL A 158 0.11 -9.17 5.23
N PHE A 159 -0.57 -8.29 5.93
CA PHE A 159 -0.81 -8.34 7.36
C PHE A 159 -2.28 -8.60 7.66
N LEU A 160 -2.56 -9.25 8.79
CA LEU A 160 -3.89 -9.40 9.38
C LEU A 160 -3.77 -9.21 10.90
N ASN A 161 -4.55 -8.30 11.47
CA ASN A 161 -4.54 -8.00 12.91
C ASN A 161 -3.12 -7.71 13.46
N GLY A 162 -2.28 -7.03 12.66
CA GLY A 162 -0.89 -6.70 13.03
C GLY A 162 0.13 -7.82 12.86
N MET A 163 -0.28 -8.97 12.30
CA MET A 163 0.59 -10.12 12.09
C MET A 163 0.86 -10.33 10.60
N VAL A 164 2.09 -10.72 10.25
CA VAL A 164 2.44 -11.09 8.88
C VAL A 164 1.75 -12.41 8.52
N VAL A 165 1.01 -12.44 7.41
CA VAL A 165 0.33 -13.66 6.93
C VAL A 165 1.00 -14.21 5.68
N ARG A 166 1.47 -13.34 4.79
CA ARG A 166 2.16 -13.76 3.55
C ARG A 166 2.98 -12.62 2.96
N GLN A 167 3.98 -12.98 2.18
CA GLN A 167 4.83 -12.01 1.48
C GLN A 167 5.25 -12.52 0.10
N THR A 168 5.73 -11.61 -0.75
CA THR A 168 6.30 -11.98 -2.05
C THR A 168 7.72 -12.52 -1.92
N ILE A 169 8.05 -13.65 -2.54
CA ILE A 169 9.39 -14.27 -2.44
C ILE A 169 10.35 -13.88 -3.56
N ASN A 170 9.84 -13.66 -4.78
CA ASN A 170 10.62 -13.25 -5.97
C ASN A 170 9.97 -12.04 -6.68
N GLY A 171 9.24 -11.22 -5.92
CA GLY A 171 8.43 -10.11 -6.44
C GLY A 171 7.17 -10.47 -7.24
N HIS A 172 6.90 -11.76 -7.43
CA HIS A 172 5.68 -12.21 -8.12
C HIS A 172 4.87 -13.21 -7.28
N ASP A 173 5.54 -14.22 -6.71
CA ASP A 173 4.89 -15.31 -5.97
C ASP A 173 4.71 -14.98 -4.49
N PHE A 174 3.60 -15.42 -3.89
CA PHE A 174 3.35 -15.29 -2.45
C PHE A 174 3.68 -16.59 -1.72
N GLN A 175 4.37 -16.47 -0.58
CA GLN A 175 4.48 -17.53 0.41
C GLN A 175 3.60 -17.19 1.61
N THR A 176 2.68 -18.10 1.95
CA THR A 176 1.93 -18.04 3.22
C THR A 176 2.87 -18.44 4.35
N LEU A 177 2.90 -17.65 5.42
CA LEU A 177 3.64 -17.99 6.63
C LEU A 177 2.70 -18.75 7.56
N GLU A 178 3.11 -19.93 8.03
CA GLU A 178 2.33 -20.69 9.02
C GLU A 178 2.24 -19.94 10.36
N ASP A 179 1.23 -20.29 11.18
CA ASP A 179 0.63 -19.58 12.32
C ASP A 179 1.54 -19.02 13.42
N ASN A 180 2.87 -19.14 13.31
CA ASN A 180 3.81 -18.68 14.31
C ASN A 180 4.33 -17.25 14.06
N GLY A 181 3.95 -16.58 12.96
CA GLY A 181 4.27 -15.16 12.71
C GLY A 181 5.76 -14.80 12.64
N ILE A 182 6.65 -15.78 12.80
CA ILE A 182 8.09 -15.64 12.58
C ILE A 182 8.28 -15.79 11.08
N ALA A 183 8.23 -14.65 10.37
CA ALA A 183 8.92 -14.56 9.09
C ALA A 183 10.37 -14.96 9.37
N GLY A 184 10.72 -16.19 9.02
CA GLY A 184 12.10 -16.68 9.13
C GLY A 184 13.00 -15.59 8.59
N SER A 185 13.92 -15.14 9.44
CA SER A 185 14.80 -13.99 9.23
C SER A 185 15.32 -13.94 7.79
N PHE A 186 14.58 -13.29 6.91
CA PHE A 186 15.03 -13.07 5.55
C PHE A 186 15.80 -11.77 5.61
N ASP A 187 17.11 -11.90 5.43
CA ASP A 187 18.05 -10.81 5.28
C ASP A 187 17.47 -9.77 4.31
N ILE A 188 16.87 -8.71 4.85
CA ILE A 188 16.66 -7.44 4.13
C ILE A 188 18.02 -6.96 3.54
N LEU A 189 19.13 -7.45 4.11
CA LEU A 189 20.52 -7.29 3.70
C LEU A 189 21.02 -8.20 2.55
N LYS A 190 20.29 -9.23 2.10
CA LYS A 190 20.71 -10.03 0.92
C LYS A 190 20.33 -9.35 -0.40
N TYR A 191 19.32 -8.49 -0.37
CA TYR A 191 18.89 -7.68 -1.51
C TYR A 191 19.47 -6.24 -1.48
N SER A 192 20.51 -5.99 -0.69
CA SER A 192 21.35 -4.78 -0.78
C SER A 192 22.52 -4.95 -1.77
N LYS A 193 22.64 -6.12 -2.40
CA LYS A 193 23.68 -6.44 -3.40
C LYS A 193 23.16 -6.47 -4.85
N ILE A 194 22.17 -5.64 -5.20
CA ILE A 194 22.01 -5.30 -6.62
C ILE A 194 23.13 -4.29 -6.92
N PRO A 195 24.03 -4.56 -7.89
CA PRO A 195 25.05 -3.60 -8.28
C PRO A 195 24.35 -2.30 -8.69
N THR A 196 24.79 -1.17 -8.15
CA THR A 196 24.47 0.12 -8.74
C THR A 196 24.81 0.06 -10.23
N PRO A 197 23.88 0.39 -11.14
CA PRO A 197 24.23 0.50 -12.54
C PRO A 197 25.30 1.58 -12.66
N ARG A 198 26.51 1.18 -13.07
CA ARG A 198 27.51 2.13 -13.53
C ARG A 198 26.99 2.66 -14.86
N PHE A 199 26.37 3.82 -14.83
CA PHE A 199 26.13 4.56 -16.06
C PHE A 199 27.49 5.08 -16.58
N PRO A 200 27.71 5.05 -17.91
CA PRO A 200 28.89 5.61 -18.55
C PRO A 200 28.96 7.14 -18.42
#